data_AF-A0A962E915-F1
#
_entry.id   AF-A0A962E915-F1
#
_cell.length_a   1.000
_cell.length_b   1.000
_cell.length_c   1.000
_cell.angle_alpha   90.00
_cell.angle_beta   90.00
_cell.angle_gamma   90.00
#
_symmetry.space_group_name_H-M   'P 1'
#
loop_
_entity.id
_entity.type
_entity.pdbx_description
1 polymer ?
#
loop_
_entity_poly.entity_id
_entity_poly.type
_entity_poly.pdbx_seq_one_letter_code
_entity_poly.pdbx_strand_id
1 'polypeptide(L)'
;MSDPLLRGIKVLDLSRVLAGPWATQLLADYGAEVIKVEHPQRGDDTRAWGPPYLRDAEGRPTTESAYFLSANRGKRSLSLNLAKPEGQAIVRRLASEADVLVENFKVGALARYGLDFASLSALNPRLIYCSITGFGQSGPDAHRSGYDAMIQAMGGLMSLTGIAEGEPGAGPLKVGVAVADLMCGMYANSAILAALHARAQHGRGCHLDLSLLDTQVAWLANQAQNYLLSGENPERRGSAHPNIVPYQSFATADGHIMLAVGFDHQFTRLCHCCDRPELASDPRFARNPDRVRHRSELLTLLEPLFA
;
A
#
# COMPACT_ATOMS: atom_id res chain seq x y z
N MET A 1 -10.03 21.39 -19.95
CA MET A 1 -10.08 20.19 -19.08
C MET A 1 -9.81 19.00 -19.97
N SER A 2 -8.77 18.22 -19.68
CA SER A 2 -8.47 16.98 -20.41
C SER A 2 -9.65 16.01 -20.26
N ASP A 3 -9.94 15.23 -21.31
CA ASP A 3 -10.94 14.16 -21.22
C ASP A 3 -10.51 13.14 -20.14
N PRO A 4 -11.41 12.62 -19.31
CA PRO A 4 -11.06 11.64 -18.28
C PRO A 4 -10.47 10.37 -18.89
N LEU A 5 -9.36 9.89 -18.33
CA LEU A 5 -8.55 8.79 -18.87
C LEU A 5 -9.33 7.45 -18.96
N LEU A 6 -10.28 7.24 -18.05
CA LEU A 6 -11.12 6.05 -17.99
C LEU A 6 -12.60 6.36 -18.27
N ARG A 7 -12.90 7.42 -19.04
CA ARG A 7 -14.27 7.72 -19.45
C ARG A 7 -14.91 6.49 -20.10
N GLY A 8 -16.09 6.11 -19.60
CA GLY A 8 -16.87 4.99 -20.11
C GLY A 8 -16.52 3.63 -19.50
N ILE A 9 -15.48 3.55 -18.65
CA ILE A 9 -15.18 2.34 -17.88
C ILE A 9 -16.14 2.25 -16.68
N LYS A 10 -16.80 1.10 -16.53
CA LYS A 10 -17.69 0.80 -15.40
C LYS A 10 -17.02 -0.16 -14.42
N VAL A 11 -16.92 0.24 -13.15
CA VAL A 11 -16.33 -0.55 -12.07
C VAL A 11 -17.40 -0.91 -11.05
N LEU A 12 -17.51 -2.20 -10.75
CA LEU A 12 -18.33 -2.73 -9.66
C LEU A 12 -17.43 -3.03 -8.46
N ASP A 13 -17.52 -2.19 -7.43
CA ASP A 13 -16.74 -2.30 -6.21
C ASP A 13 -17.55 -3.06 -5.14
N LEU A 14 -17.26 -4.35 -4.96
CA LEU A 14 -17.80 -5.17 -3.87
C LEU A 14 -16.87 -5.19 -2.65
N SER A 15 -15.74 -4.48 -2.73
CA SER A 15 -14.69 -4.52 -1.73
C SER A 15 -15.00 -3.62 -0.53
N ARG A 16 -14.34 -3.92 0.58
CA ARG A 16 -14.51 -3.24 1.88
C ARG A 16 -13.17 -2.84 2.48
N VAL A 17 -13.21 -2.03 3.52
CA VAL A 17 -12.03 -1.63 4.30
C VAL A 17 -11.11 -0.68 3.53
N LEU A 18 -9.94 -1.12 3.06
CA LEU A 18 -8.96 -0.19 2.49
C LEU A 18 -8.34 -0.63 1.16
N ALA A 19 -7.72 -1.82 1.06
CA ALA A 19 -6.97 -2.20 -0.15
C ALA A 19 -7.80 -2.12 -1.46
N GLY A 20 -8.97 -2.78 -1.47
CA GLY A 20 -9.90 -2.73 -2.60
C GLY A 20 -10.50 -1.33 -2.81
N PRO A 21 -11.05 -0.68 -1.76
CA PRO A 21 -11.57 0.67 -1.90
C PRO A 21 -10.54 1.70 -2.40
N TRP A 22 -9.27 1.57 -2.00
CA TRP A 22 -8.17 2.41 -2.47
C TRP A 22 -7.95 2.25 -3.97
N ALA A 23 -7.90 1.00 -4.45
CA ALA A 23 -7.76 0.71 -5.88
C ALA A 23 -8.92 1.30 -6.70
N THR A 24 -10.16 1.11 -6.26
CA THR A 24 -11.34 1.59 -6.99
C THR A 24 -11.55 3.10 -6.87
N GLN A 25 -11.09 3.73 -5.80
CA GLN A 25 -11.05 5.20 -5.70
C GLN A 25 -10.13 5.80 -6.77
N LEU A 26 -8.94 5.23 -6.98
CA LEU A 26 -8.03 5.70 -8.03
C LEU A 26 -8.65 5.56 -9.43
N LEU A 27 -9.36 4.46 -9.69
CA LEU A 27 -10.10 4.30 -10.94
C LEU A 27 -11.19 5.38 -11.11
N ALA A 28 -11.91 5.73 -10.04
CA ALA A 28 -12.87 6.83 -10.04
C ALA A 28 -12.19 8.17 -10.34
N ASP A 29 -11.03 8.42 -9.74
CA ASP A 29 -10.23 9.64 -9.96
C ASP A 29 -9.75 9.77 -11.42
N TYR A 30 -9.47 8.64 -12.09
CA TYR A 30 -9.16 8.60 -13.51
C TYR A 30 -10.41 8.72 -14.42
N GLY A 31 -11.60 8.79 -13.85
CA GLY A 31 -12.86 9.06 -14.55
C GLY A 31 -13.74 7.85 -14.82
N ALA A 32 -13.46 6.69 -14.20
CA ALA A 32 -14.34 5.54 -14.29
C ALA A 32 -15.63 5.76 -13.48
N GLU A 33 -16.75 5.18 -13.93
CA GLU A 33 -17.97 5.10 -13.13
C GLU A 33 -17.82 3.96 -12.12
N VAL A 34 -17.77 4.28 -10.83
CA VAL A 34 -17.58 3.28 -9.77
C VAL A 34 -18.86 3.15 -8.94
N ILE A 35 -19.45 1.96 -8.95
CA ILE A 35 -20.59 1.60 -8.09
C ILE A 35 -20.08 0.74 -6.94
N LYS A 36 -20.11 1.29 -5.73
CA LYS A 36 -19.79 0.56 -4.50
C LYS A 36 -21.04 -0.12 -3.95
N VAL A 37 -20.99 -1.44 -3.84
CA VAL A 37 -22.07 -2.23 -3.24
C VAL A 37 -21.81 -2.40 -1.75
N GLU A 38 -22.77 -1.98 -0.93
CA GLU A 38 -22.62 -1.94 0.51
C GLU A 38 -23.75 -2.70 1.24
N HIS A 39 -23.47 -3.18 2.45
CA HIS A 39 -24.48 -3.88 3.24
C HIS A 39 -25.60 -2.90 3.66
N PRO A 40 -26.90 -3.25 3.57
CA PRO A 40 -27.99 -2.27 3.73
C PRO A 40 -28.07 -1.58 5.08
N GLN A 41 -27.61 -2.24 6.15
CA GLN A 41 -27.70 -1.70 7.50
C GLN A 41 -26.40 -1.09 8.01
N ARG A 42 -25.24 -1.67 7.66
CA ARG A 42 -23.95 -1.28 8.24
C ARG A 42 -23.05 -0.52 7.26
N GLY A 43 -23.40 -0.54 5.97
CA GLY A 43 -22.54 -0.04 4.91
C GLY A 43 -21.22 -0.82 4.80
N ASP A 44 -20.17 -0.13 4.36
CA ASP A 44 -18.77 -0.50 4.60
C ASP A 44 -18.41 -0.38 6.08
N ASP A 45 -17.65 -1.34 6.61
CA ASP A 45 -17.24 -1.38 8.02
C ASP A 45 -16.49 -0.08 8.44
N THR A 46 -15.78 0.56 7.50
CA THR A 46 -15.02 1.80 7.75
C THR A 46 -15.88 3.00 8.04
N ARG A 47 -17.17 3.02 7.67
CA ARG A 47 -18.09 4.13 8.03
C ARG A 47 -18.20 4.32 9.54
N ALA A 48 -18.06 3.23 10.31
CA ALA A 48 -18.10 3.24 11.76
C ALA A 48 -16.72 3.50 12.42
N TRP A 49 -15.63 3.63 11.65
CA TRP A 49 -14.26 3.78 12.17
C TRP A 49 -13.90 5.26 12.39
N GLY A 50 -14.62 5.91 13.31
CA GLY A 50 -14.27 7.22 13.85
C GLY A 50 -14.11 7.17 15.37
N PRO A 51 -13.82 8.31 16.02
CA PRO A 51 -13.64 9.66 15.46
C PRO A 51 -12.32 9.83 14.66
N PRO A 52 -12.18 10.89 13.83
CA PRO A 52 -13.18 11.94 13.59
C PRO A 52 -14.24 11.53 12.55
N TYR A 53 -15.42 12.11 12.70
CA TYR A 53 -16.52 12.06 11.71
C TYR A 53 -16.62 13.41 11.00
N LEU A 54 -16.96 13.38 9.71
CA LEU A 54 -17.24 14.59 8.94
C LEU A 54 -18.35 15.38 9.62
N ARG A 55 -18.25 16.70 9.58
CA ARG A 55 -19.32 17.60 10.01
C ARG A 55 -20.07 18.13 8.79
N ASP A 56 -21.39 18.23 8.90
CA ASP A 56 -22.21 18.89 7.88
C ASP A 56 -21.97 20.42 7.88
N ALA A 57 -22.66 21.14 6.99
CA ALA A 57 -22.53 22.58 6.86
C ALA A 57 -22.93 23.34 8.15
N GLU A 58 -23.75 22.73 9.00
CA GLU A 58 -24.17 23.27 10.30
C GLU A 58 -23.24 22.82 11.45
N GLY A 59 -22.15 22.12 11.15
CA GLY A 59 -21.17 21.66 12.14
C GLY A 59 -21.58 20.40 12.91
N ARG A 60 -22.68 19.73 12.56
CA ARG A 60 -23.16 18.50 13.22
C ARG A 60 -22.41 17.28 12.66
N PRO A 61 -22.06 16.28 13.49
CA PRO A 61 -21.41 15.07 13.01
C PRO A 61 -22.33 14.29 12.07
N THR A 62 -21.80 13.85 10.94
CA THR A 62 -22.45 12.91 10.02
C THR A 62 -22.08 11.47 10.38
N THR A 63 -22.62 10.49 9.65
CA THR A 63 -22.24 9.08 9.75
C THR A 63 -20.98 8.74 8.95
N GLU A 64 -20.34 9.72 8.32
CA GLU A 64 -19.17 9.53 7.47
C GLU A 64 -17.89 9.69 8.28
N SER A 65 -17.22 8.58 8.60
CA SER A 65 -15.91 8.64 9.24
C SER A 65 -14.85 9.21 8.29
N ALA A 66 -13.82 9.86 8.85
CA ALA A 66 -12.66 10.26 8.07
C ALA A 66 -11.97 9.07 7.38
N TYR A 67 -12.05 7.87 7.98
CA TYR A 67 -11.51 6.64 7.40
C TYR A 67 -12.24 6.29 6.11
N PHE A 68 -13.58 6.20 6.12
CA PHE A 68 -14.37 5.88 4.94
C PHE A 68 -14.11 6.89 3.81
N LEU A 69 -14.07 8.17 4.15
CA LEU A 69 -13.84 9.25 3.19
C LEU A 69 -12.45 9.23 2.55
N SER A 70 -11.46 8.61 3.20
CA SER A 70 -10.09 8.51 2.66
C SER A 70 -9.96 7.61 1.42
N ALA A 71 -10.90 6.67 1.23
CA ALA A 71 -10.81 5.63 0.21
C ALA A 71 -12.11 5.41 -0.60
N ASN A 72 -13.08 6.33 -0.55
CA ASN A 72 -14.35 6.19 -1.26
C ASN A 72 -14.85 7.43 -2.02
N ARG A 73 -14.02 8.45 -2.25
CA ARG A 73 -14.43 9.62 -3.06
C ARG A 73 -14.70 9.23 -4.52
N GLY A 74 -15.63 9.94 -5.16
CA GLY A 74 -16.03 9.70 -6.56
C GLY A 74 -16.93 8.49 -6.80
N LYS A 75 -17.19 7.65 -5.79
CA LYS A 75 -18.01 6.44 -5.92
C LYS A 75 -19.50 6.72 -5.72
N ARG A 76 -20.35 5.97 -6.43
CA ARG A 76 -21.79 5.90 -6.19
C ARG A 76 -22.08 4.72 -5.27
N SER A 77 -22.80 4.94 -4.17
CA SER A 77 -23.17 3.87 -3.23
C SER A 77 -24.48 3.19 -3.63
N LEU A 78 -24.51 1.86 -3.55
CA LEU A 78 -25.70 1.03 -3.76
C LEU A 78 -25.81 -0.01 -2.63
N SER A 79 -26.85 0.11 -1.81
CA SER A 79 -27.09 -0.81 -0.71
C SER A 79 -27.75 -2.12 -1.17
N LEU A 80 -27.09 -3.28 -1.01
CA LEU A 80 -27.61 -4.60 -1.37
C LEU A 80 -27.25 -5.68 -0.36
N ASN A 81 -28.19 -6.58 -0.08
CA ASN A 81 -27.92 -7.79 0.70
C ASN A 81 -27.53 -8.96 -0.20
N LEU A 82 -26.23 -9.28 -0.27
CA LEU A 82 -25.70 -10.39 -1.09
C LEU A 82 -26.11 -11.78 -0.61
N ALA A 83 -26.59 -11.91 0.63
CA ALA A 83 -27.12 -13.18 1.14
C ALA A 83 -28.53 -13.50 0.61
N LYS A 84 -29.18 -12.55 -0.08
CA LYS A 84 -30.51 -12.74 -0.69
C LYS A 84 -30.39 -12.98 -2.19
N PRO A 85 -31.15 -13.93 -2.78
CA PRO A 85 -31.11 -14.22 -4.21
C PRO A 85 -31.33 -12.98 -5.10
N GLU A 86 -32.18 -12.05 -4.66
CA GLU A 86 -32.47 -10.80 -5.36
C GLU A 86 -31.24 -9.88 -5.41
N GLY A 87 -30.50 -9.78 -4.30
CA GLY A 87 -29.25 -9.03 -4.25
C GLY A 87 -28.19 -9.63 -5.17
N GLN A 88 -28.09 -10.96 -5.20
CA GLN A 88 -27.18 -11.67 -6.12
C GLN A 88 -27.56 -11.47 -7.58
N ALA A 89 -28.86 -11.49 -7.91
CA ALA A 89 -29.36 -11.24 -9.26
C ALA A 89 -29.03 -9.81 -9.73
N ILE A 90 -29.16 -8.82 -8.85
CA ILE A 90 -28.77 -7.44 -9.15
C ILE A 90 -27.26 -7.34 -9.42
N VAL A 91 -26.42 -7.97 -8.59
CA VAL A 91 -24.96 -7.97 -8.82
C VAL A 91 -24.59 -8.66 -10.12
N ARG A 92 -25.19 -9.82 -10.45
CA ARG A 92 -24.97 -10.48 -11.74
C ARG A 92 -25.31 -9.58 -12.93
N ARG A 93 -26.41 -8.84 -12.86
CA ARG A 93 -26.80 -7.86 -13.89
C ARG A 93 -25.83 -6.68 -13.99
N LEU A 94 -25.35 -6.16 -12.87
CA LEU A 94 -24.32 -5.11 -12.87
C LEU A 94 -23.00 -5.63 -13.45
N ALA A 95 -22.59 -6.83 -13.06
CA ALA A 95 -21.37 -7.47 -13.55
C ALA A 95 -21.43 -7.82 -15.05
N SER A 96 -22.62 -8.09 -15.61
CA SER A 96 -22.76 -8.32 -17.05
C SER A 96 -22.50 -7.07 -17.91
N GLU A 97 -22.56 -5.87 -17.30
CA GLU A 97 -22.27 -4.60 -17.96
C GLU A 97 -20.97 -3.94 -17.48
N ALA A 98 -20.35 -4.46 -16.42
CA ALA A 98 -19.13 -3.91 -15.85
C ALA A 98 -17.90 -4.28 -16.68
N ASP A 99 -16.91 -3.39 -16.67
CA ASP A 99 -15.59 -3.66 -17.20
C ASP A 99 -14.69 -4.32 -16.16
N VAL A 100 -14.83 -3.88 -14.92
CA VAL A 100 -14.02 -4.31 -13.78
C VAL A 100 -14.92 -4.63 -12.60
N LEU A 101 -14.64 -5.73 -11.91
CA LEU A 101 -15.18 -6.02 -10.58
C LEU A 101 -14.03 -6.16 -9.60
N VAL A 102 -14.11 -5.49 -8.46
CA VAL A 102 -13.12 -5.60 -7.37
C VAL A 102 -13.78 -6.14 -6.11
N GLU A 103 -13.16 -7.13 -5.50
CA GLU A 103 -13.67 -7.75 -4.27
C GLU A 103 -12.53 -8.23 -3.34
N ASN A 104 -12.83 -8.30 -2.05
CA ASN A 104 -11.89 -8.78 -1.02
C ASN A 104 -12.58 -9.67 0.02
N PHE A 105 -13.47 -10.56 -0.44
CA PHE A 105 -14.05 -11.58 0.42
C PHE A 105 -13.06 -12.70 0.67
N LYS A 106 -13.36 -13.53 1.68
CA LYS A 106 -12.58 -14.76 1.92
C LYS A 106 -12.63 -15.64 0.67
N VAL A 107 -11.53 -16.33 0.38
CA VAL A 107 -11.41 -17.30 -0.73
C VAL A 107 -12.62 -18.24 -0.77
N GLY A 108 -13.25 -18.34 -1.94
CA GLY A 108 -14.44 -19.16 -2.18
C GLY A 108 -15.76 -18.60 -1.64
N ALA A 109 -15.77 -17.49 -0.88
CA ALA A 109 -16.99 -16.99 -0.23
C ALA A 109 -18.05 -16.46 -1.21
N LEU A 110 -17.65 -16.01 -2.39
CA LEU A 110 -18.57 -15.56 -3.44
C LEU A 110 -19.07 -16.68 -4.36
N ALA A 111 -18.40 -17.84 -4.36
CA ALA A 111 -18.79 -18.98 -5.19
C ALA A 111 -20.17 -19.53 -4.81
N ARG A 112 -20.45 -19.60 -3.50
CA ARG A 112 -21.79 -19.98 -2.98
C ARG A 112 -22.92 -19.03 -3.37
N TYR A 113 -22.60 -17.84 -3.90
CA TYR A 113 -23.58 -16.86 -4.39
C TYR A 113 -23.63 -16.80 -5.92
N GLY A 114 -22.80 -17.58 -6.62
CA GLY A 114 -22.61 -17.47 -8.06
C GLY A 114 -22.06 -16.11 -8.47
N LEU A 115 -21.20 -15.52 -7.62
CA LEU A 115 -20.58 -14.20 -7.81
C LEU A 115 -19.04 -14.31 -7.92
N ASP A 116 -18.49 -15.52 -7.98
CA ASP A 116 -17.07 -15.75 -8.24
C ASP A 116 -16.69 -15.50 -9.71
N PHE A 117 -15.39 -15.49 -9.99
CA PHE A 117 -14.86 -15.26 -11.33
C PHE A 117 -15.42 -16.24 -12.38
N ALA A 118 -15.47 -17.54 -12.10
CA ALA A 118 -15.92 -18.52 -13.09
C ALA A 118 -17.40 -18.29 -13.44
N SER A 119 -18.24 -18.05 -12.42
CA SER A 119 -19.65 -17.72 -12.60
C SER A 119 -19.86 -16.43 -13.40
N LEU A 120 -19.15 -15.35 -13.07
CA LEU A 120 -19.36 -14.05 -13.71
C LEU A 120 -18.68 -13.94 -15.08
N SER A 121 -17.53 -14.60 -15.29
CA SER A 121 -16.86 -14.63 -16.60
C SER A 121 -17.66 -15.40 -17.65
N ALA A 122 -18.50 -16.36 -17.25
CA ALA A 122 -19.42 -17.03 -18.17
C ALA A 122 -20.52 -16.07 -18.67
N LEU A 123 -20.94 -15.12 -17.84
CA LEU A 123 -21.92 -14.08 -18.19
C LEU A 123 -21.28 -12.92 -18.97
N ASN A 124 -20.05 -12.56 -18.62
CA ASN A 124 -19.29 -11.48 -19.24
C ASN A 124 -17.83 -11.90 -19.46
N PRO A 125 -17.50 -12.48 -20.63
CA PRO A 125 -16.13 -12.89 -20.97
C PRO A 125 -15.12 -11.74 -21.07
N ARG A 126 -15.58 -10.48 -21.03
CA ARG A 126 -14.76 -9.25 -21.04
C ARG A 126 -14.47 -8.70 -19.65
N LEU A 127 -15.04 -9.31 -18.60
CA LEU A 127 -14.91 -8.83 -17.22
C LEU A 127 -13.48 -9.02 -16.71
N ILE A 128 -12.87 -7.95 -16.22
CA ILE A 128 -11.66 -8.02 -15.41
C ILE A 128 -12.12 -8.18 -13.95
N TYR A 129 -11.85 -9.33 -13.36
CA TYR A 129 -12.23 -9.63 -11.99
C TYR A 129 -10.98 -9.54 -11.12
N CYS A 130 -10.98 -8.67 -10.12
CA CYS A 130 -9.84 -8.47 -9.22
C CYS A 130 -10.20 -8.93 -7.80
N SER A 131 -9.52 -9.97 -7.34
CA SER A 131 -9.57 -10.45 -5.96
C SER A 131 -8.39 -9.89 -5.18
N ILE A 132 -8.65 -9.40 -3.97
CA ILE A 132 -7.61 -8.99 -3.02
C ILE A 132 -7.81 -9.75 -1.71
N THR A 133 -6.86 -10.60 -1.33
CA THR A 133 -6.89 -11.31 -0.04
C THR A 133 -5.56 -11.16 0.71
N GLY A 134 -5.48 -11.71 1.93
CA GLY A 134 -4.23 -11.67 2.70
C GLY A 134 -3.07 -12.41 2.04
N PHE A 135 -3.37 -13.58 1.48
CA PHE A 135 -2.38 -14.59 1.05
C PHE A 135 -2.63 -15.13 -0.37
N GLY A 136 -3.54 -14.51 -1.14
CA GLY A 136 -3.91 -14.94 -2.49
C GLY A 136 -5.05 -15.97 -2.48
N GLN A 137 -5.47 -16.40 -3.67
CA GLN A 137 -6.50 -17.46 -3.84
C GLN A 137 -5.88 -18.87 -3.84
N SER A 138 -4.55 -18.99 -3.74
CA SER A 138 -3.82 -20.25 -3.84
C SER A 138 -2.76 -20.41 -2.73
N GLY A 139 -2.14 -21.59 -2.64
CA GLY A 139 -1.14 -21.90 -1.63
C GLY A 139 -1.72 -22.29 -0.27
N PRO A 140 -0.85 -22.68 0.69
CA PRO A 140 -1.27 -23.26 1.98
C PRO A 140 -2.04 -22.27 2.87
N ASP A 141 -1.79 -20.96 2.70
CA ASP A 141 -2.36 -19.91 3.53
C ASP A 141 -3.60 -19.24 2.92
N ALA A 142 -4.09 -19.69 1.76
CA ALA A 142 -5.20 -19.05 1.02
C ALA A 142 -6.46 -18.80 1.88
N HIS A 143 -6.77 -19.69 2.82
CA HIS A 143 -7.95 -19.58 3.68
C HIS A 143 -7.70 -18.79 4.99
N ARG A 144 -6.47 -18.35 5.25
CA ARG A 144 -6.15 -17.53 6.42
C ARG A 144 -6.62 -16.10 6.21
N SER A 145 -7.07 -15.47 7.29
CA SER A 145 -7.45 -14.05 7.25
C SER A 145 -6.20 -13.20 7.31
N GLY A 146 -6.07 -12.23 6.40
CA GLY A 146 -4.97 -11.26 6.37
C GLY A 146 -5.45 -9.86 6.74
N TYR A 147 -4.71 -9.19 7.63
CA TYR A 147 -4.91 -7.77 7.95
C TYR A 147 -3.56 -7.07 7.85
N ASP A 148 -3.58 -5.80 7.46
CA ASP A 148 -2.39 -4.98 7.23
C ASP A 148 -1.28 -5.19 8.27
N ALA A 149 -1.54 -4.97 9.56
CA ALA A 149 -0.49 -5.08 10.60
C ALA A 149 0.11 -6.49 10.71
N MET A 150 -0.70 -7.54 10.50
CA MET A 150 -0.20 -8.92 10.49
C MET A 150 0.67 -9.17 9.26
N ILE A 151 0.29 -8.62 8.11
CA ILE A 151 1.08 -8.74 6.89
C ILE A 151 2.39 -7.95 7.02
N GLN A 152 2.36 -6.75 7.61
CA GLN A 152 3.57 -5.97 7.94
C GLN A 152 4.55 -6.77 8.79
N ALA A 153 4.06 -7.52 9.77
CA ALA A 153 4.87 -8.42 10.58
C ALA A 153 5.42 -9.60 9.77
N MET A 154 4.56 -10.30 9.01
CA MET A 154 4.93 -11.52 8.30
C MET A 154 5.85 -11.28 7.10
N GLY A 155 5.55 -10.28 6.28
CA GLY A 155 6.32 -9.98 5.07
C GLY A 155 7.58 -9.13 5.33
N GLY A 156 8.11 -9.11 6.55
CA GLY A 156 9.43 -8.54 6.87
C GLY A 156 9.53 -7.04 7.11
N LEU A 157 8.50 -6.23 6.80
CA LEU A 157 8.59 -4.78 6.95
C LEU A 157 8.86 -4.33 8.40
N MET A 158 8.12 -4.90 9.35
CA MET A 158 8.32 -4.58 10.77
C MET A 158 9.69 -5.04 11.27
N SER A 159 10.28 -6.07 10.65
CA SER A 159 11.65 -6.49 10.97
C SER A 159 12.67 -5.42 10.59
N LEU A 160 12.36 -4.54 9.65
CA LEU A 160 13.24 -3.49 9.14
C LEU A 160 12.92 -2.10 9.72
N THR A 161 11.73 -1.95 10.30
CA THR A 161 11.20 -0.69 10.78
C THR A 161 11.15 -0.70 12.31
N GLY A 162 11.75 0.30 12.94
CA GLY A 162 11.72 0.45 14.39
C GLY A 162 13.05 0.89 14.97
N ILE A 163 13.13 0.82 16.29
CA ILE A 163 14.33 1.20 17.04
C ILE A 163 15.33 0.04 16.99
N ALA A 164 16.61 0.36 16.76
CA ALA A 164 17.67 -0.62 16.61
C ALA A 164 17.85 -1.45 17.89
N GLU A 165 18.38 -2.67 17.76
CA GLU A 165 18.67 -3.51 18.92
C GLU A 165 19.72 -2.84 19.83
N GLY A 166 19.56 -2.99 21.14
CA GLY A 166 20.44 -2.38 22.15
C GLY A 166 20.15 -0.92 22.49
N GLU A 167 19.23 -0.25 21.79
CA GLU A 167 18.76 1.10 22.14
C GLU A 167 17.53 1.07 23.07
N PRO A 168 17.31 2.09 23.92
CA PRO A 168 16.10 2.19 24.73
C PRO A 168 14.83 2.20 23.87
N GLY A 169 13.91 1.26 24.14
CA GLY A 169 12.70 1.09 23.34
C GLY A 169 12.88 0.27 22.06
N ALA A 170 14.00 -0.44 21.91
CA ALA A 170 14.26 -1.37 20.81
C ALA A 170 13.05 -2.27 20.51
N GLY A 171 12.78 -2.46 19.22
CA GLY A 171 11.74 -3.37 18.78
C GLY A 171 11.16 -3.02 17.41
N PRO A 172 10.46 -3.99 16.79
CA PRO A 172 9.78 -3.79 15.53
C PRO A 172 8.59 -2.85 15.67
N LEU A 173 8.46 -1.90 14.77
CA LEU A 173 7.34 -0.96 14.68
C LEU A 173 6.63 -1.12 13.34
N LYS A 174 5.29 -1.05 13.38
CA LYS A 174 4.50 -0.93 12.15
C LYS A 174 4.61 0.48 11.59
N VAL A 175 4.36 0.62 10.29
CA VAL A 175 4.18 1.93 9.66
C VAL A 175 2.91 2.60 10.20
N GLY A 176 2.94 3.94 10.30
CA GLY A 176 1.85 4.74 10.87
C GLY A 176 0.54 4.72 10.07
N VAL A 177 0.57 4.22 8.84
CA VAL A 177 -0.59 3.97 7.98
C VAL A 177 -0.68 2.49 7.63
N ALA A 178 -1.84 2.06 7.13
CA ALA A 178 -2.04 0.69 6.65
C ALA A 178 -1.35 0.48 5.28
N VAL A 179 -0.02 0.48 5.29
CA VAL A 179 0.82 0.53 4.09
C VAL A 179 0.72 -0.74 3.24
N ALA A 180 0.49 -1.92 3.83
CA ALA A 180 0.31 -3.15 3.07
C ALA A 180 -1.00 -3.11 2.29
N ASP A 181 -2.08 -2.60 2.91
CA ASP A 181 -3.36 -2.38 2.22
C ASP A 181 -3.23 -1.34 1.09
N LEU A 182 -2.60 -0.19 1.36
CA LEU A 182 -2.42 0.88 0.38
C LEU A 182 -1.59 0.41 -0.82
N MET A 183 -0.46 -0.26 -0.56
CA MET A 183 0.40 -0.76 -1.63
C MET A 183 -0.29 -1.87 -2.41
N CYS A 184 -0.99 -2.80 -1.76
CA CYS A 184 -1.76 -3.81 -2.49
C CYS A 184 -2.84 -3.18 -3.37
N GLY A 185 -3.52 -2.13 -2.89
CA GLY A 185 -4.45 -1.34 -3.71
C GLY A 185 -3.79 -0.66 -4.92
N MET A 186 -2.56 -0.14 -4.76
CA MET A 186 -1.78 0.41 -5.87
C MET A 186 -1.39 -0.66 -6.91
N TYR A 187 -0.98 -1.85 -6.47
CA TYR A 187 -0.72 -2.99 -7.34
C TYR A 187 -2.00 -3.44 -8.05
N ALA A 188 -3.14 -3.49 -7.35
CA ALA A 188 -4.44 -3.84 -7.93
C ALA A 188 -4.85 -2.85 -9.03
N ASN A 189 -4.77 -1.54 -8.75
CA ASN A 189 -5.02 -0.50 -9.74
C ASN A 189 -4.11 -0.66 -10.97
N SER A 190 -2.80 -0.88 -10.75
CA SER A 190 -1.84 -1.05 -11.85
C SER A 190 -2.13 -2.29 -12.70
N ALA A 191 -2.47 -3.42 -12.06
CA ALA A 191 -2.86 -4.66 -12.73
C ALA A 191 -4.17 -4.50 -13.51
N ILE A 192 -5.15 -3.79 -12.96
CA ILE A 192 -6.43 -3.49 -13.64
C ILE A 192 -6.17 -2.63 -14.89
N LEU A 193 -5.34 -1.59 -14.79
CA LEU A 193 -5.00 -0.75 -15.95
C LEU A 193 -4.28 -1.56 -17.04
N ALA A 194 -3.35 -2.43 -16.66
CA ALA A 194 -2.67 -3.34 -17.60
C ALA A 194 -3.65 -4.33 -18.25
N ALA A 195 -4.57 -4.90 -17.47
CA ALA A 195 -5.61 -5.80 -17.97
C ALA A 195 -6.59 -5.09 -18.90
N LEU A 196 -6.98 -3.84 -18.60
CA LEU A 196 -7.81 -3.01 -19.48
C LEU A 196 -7.12 -2.74 -20.81
N HIS A 197 -5.82 -2.41 -20.77
CA HIS A 197 -5.00 -2.21 -21.97
C HIS A 197 -4.90 -3.49 -22.80
N ALA A 198 -4.60 -4.63 -22.18
CA ALA A 198 -4.52 -5.92 -22.87
C ALA A 198 -5.88 -6.30 -23.49
N ARG A 199 -6.98 -6.17 -22.72
CA ARG A 199 -8.34 -6.42 -23.19
C ARG A 199 -8.74 -5.57 -24.38
N ALA A 200 -8.21 -4.36 -24.53
CA ALA A 200 -8.46 -3.54 -25.72
C ALA A 200 -7.92 -4.18 -27.01
N GLN A 201 -6.90 -5.03 -26.91
CA GLN A 201 -6.27 -5.72 -28.04
C GLN A 201 -6.95 -7.06 -28.35
N HIS A 202 -7.19 -7.90 -27.35
CA HIS A 202 -7.67 -9.27 -27.54
C HIS A 202 -9.14 -9.49 -27.13
N GLY A 203 -9.78 -8.47 -26.57
CA GLY A 203 -11.21 -8.46 -26.30
C GLY A 203 -11.69 -9.35 -25.16
N ARG A 204 -10.80 -9.91 -24.33
CA ARG A 204 -11.14 -10.81 -23.20
C ARG A 204 -10.72 -10.23 -21.86
N GLY A 205 -11.49 -10.51 -20.81
CA GLY A 205 -11.11 -10.21 -19.44
C GLY A 205 -10.21 -11.29 -18.83
N CYS A 206 -9.91 -11.14 -17.55
CA CYS A 206 -9.08 -12.08 -16.78
C CYS A 206 -9.41 -12.01 -15.29
N HIS A 207 -8.90 -12.99 -14.53
CA HIS A 207 -8.87 -12.94 -13.08
C HIS A 207 -7.50 -12.44 -12.62
N LEU A 208 -7.51 -11.33 -11.88
CA LEU A 208 -6.37 -10.81 -11.16
C LEU A 208 -6.46 -11.28 -9.70
N ASP A 209 -5.55 -12.14 -9.29
CA ASP A 209 -5.40 -12.62 -7.91
C ASP A 209 -4.25 -11.87 -7.25
N LEU A 210 -4.57 -11.00 -6.28
CA LEU A 210 -3.59 -10.24 -5.53
C LEU A 210 -3.63 -10.62 -4.06
N SER A 211 -2.45 -10.67 -3.45
CA SER A 211 -2.30 -10.83 -2.02
C SER A 211 -1.59 -9.65 -1.37
N LEU A 212 -2.00 -9.33 -0.14
CA LEU A 212 -1.31 -8.35 0.69
C LEU A 212 0.15 -8.80 0.93
N LEU A 213 0.39 -10.10 1.16
CA LEU A 213 1.72 -10.62 1.43
C LEU A 213 2.67 -10.50 0.23
N ASP A 214 2.24 -10.92 -0.96
CA ASP A 214 3.10 -10.88 -2.16
C ASP A 214 3.48 -9.45 -2.50
N THR A 215 2.49 -8.55 -2.46
CA THR A 215 2.73 -7.13 -2.72
C THR A 215 3.67 -6.55 -1.67
N GLN A 216 3.53 -6.91 -0.39
CA GLN A 216 4.47 -6.47 0.65
C GLN A 216 5.90 -6.95 0.41
N VAL A 217 6.08 -8.24 0.16
CA VAL A 217 7.41 -8.82 -0.07
C VAL A 217 8.07 -8.17 -1.28
N ALA A 218 7.30 -7.89 -2.34
CA ALA A 218 7.81 -7.29 -3.57
C ALA A 218 8.49 -5.92 -3.34
N TRP A 219 7.96 -5.07 -2.45
CA TRP A 219 8.52 -3.74 -2.22
C TRP A 219 9.56 -3.66 -1.09
N LEU A 220 9.95 -4.79 -0.48
CA LEU A 220 11.18 -4.85 0.34
C LEU A 220 12.44 -4.43 -0.45
N ALA A 221 12.38 -4.52 -1.78
CA ALA A 221 13.34 -3.94 -2.71
C ALA A 221 14.80 -4.29 -2.33
N ASN A 222 15.63 -3.27 -2.04
CA ASN A 222 17.05 -3.47 -1.73
C ASN A 222 17.27 -4.29 -0.44
N GLN A 223 16.33 -4.30 0.50
CA GLN A 223 16.49 -5.08 1.74
C GLN A 223 16.31 -6.58 1.49
N ALA A 224 15.38 -6.96 0.63
CA ALA A 224 15.28 -8.35 0.17
C ALA A 224 16.54 -8.75 -0.63
N GLN A 225 17.05 -7.87 -1.50
CA GLN A 225 18.28 -8.13 -2.25
C GLN A 225 19.52 -8.22 -1.35
N ASN A 226 19.62 -7.40 -0.30
CA ASN A 226 20.69 -7.48 0.69
C ASN A 226 20.73 -8.90 1.29
N TYR A 227 19.58 -9.44 1.74
CA TYR A 227 19.49 -10.82 2.24
C TYR A 227 19.86 -11.87 1.18
N LEU A 228 19.33 -11.75 -0.04
CA LEU A 228 19.60 -12.72 -1.11
C LEU A 228 21.09 -12.78 -1.51
N LEU A 229 21.80 -11.65 -1.41
CA LEU A 229 23.22 -11.56 -1.77
C LEU A 229 24.15 -11.93 -0.61
N SER A 230 23.79 -11.63 0.63
CA SER A 230 24.65 -11.89 1.80
C SER A 230 24.32 -13.17 2.56
N GLY A 231 23.07 -13.66 2.48
CA GLY A 231 22.54 -14.70 3.37
C GLY A 231 22.18 -14.21 4.77
N GLU A 232 22.33 -12.92 5.05
CA GLU A 232 22.14 -12.31 6.37
C GLU A 232 20.90 -11.41 6.38
N ASN A 233 20.06 -11.55 7.41
CA ASN A 233 18.87 -10.71 7.55
C ASN A 233 19.28 -9.26 7.87
N PRO A 234 18.73 -8.24 7.17
CA PRO A 234 19.01 -6.87 7.50
C PRO A 234 18.44 -6.49 8.88
N GLU A 235 19.17 -5.64 9.58
CA GLU A 235 18.80 -5.15 10.92
C GLU A 235 17.98 -3.85 10.86
N ARG A 236 17.23 -3.57 11.93
CA ARG A 236 16.60 -2.25 12.16
C ARG A 236 17.69 -1.22 12.44
N ARG A 237 17.56 -0.05 11.82
CA ARG A 237 18.54 1.05 11.94
C ARG A 237 17.87 2.40 12.20
N GLY A 238 16.67 2.42 12.76
CA GLY A 238 15.90 3.65 12.93
C GLY A 238 15.66 4.36 11.60
N SER A 239 16.03 5.64 11.52
CA SER A 239 15.94 6.43 10.30
C SER A 239 17.11 6.22 9.33
N ALA A 240 18.14 5.45 9.72
CA ALA A 240 19.36 5.35 8.94
C ALA A 240 19.23 4.39 7.75
N HIS A 241 19.69 4.84 6.58
CA HIS A 241 19.73 4.01 5.38
C HIS A 241 20.76 2.88 5.55
N PRO A 242 20.45 1.63 5.15
CA PRO A 242 21.34 0.48 5.33
C PRO A 242 22.65 0.61 4.53
N ASN A 243 22.56 1.10 3.30
CA ASN A 243 23.67 1.09 2.34
C ASN A 243 24.28 2.49 2.07
N ILE A 244 23.81 3.56 2.71
CA ILE A 244 24.22 4.94 2.42
C ILE A 244 24.48 5.68 3.73
N VAL A 245 25.60 6.37 3.83
CA VAL A 245 25.99 7.15 5.02
C VAL A 245 26.65 8.47 4.59
N PRO A 246 26.37 9.62 5.22
CA PRO A 246 25.30 9.83 6.20
C PRO A 246 23.94 9.96 5.49
N TYR A 247 23.01 9.09 5.84
CA TYR A 247 21.63 9.14 5.37
C TYR A 247 20.74 8.73 6.53
N GLN A 248 20.47 9.67 7.45
CA GLN A 248 19.72 9.44 8.68
C GLN A 248 19.24 10.74 9.32
N SER A 249 18.36 10.64 10.32
CA SER A 249 17.96 11.78 11.14
C SER A 249 19.05 12.15 12.14
N PHE A 250 19.29 13.44 12.30
CA PHE A 250 20.15 14.01 13.34
C PHE A 250 19.32 14.94 14.23
N ALA A 251 19.56 14.87 15.54
CA ALA A 251 18.98 15.82 16.49
C ALA A 251 19.61 17.21 16.30
N THR A 252 18.82 18.23 16.58
CA THR A 252 19.20 19.64 16.50
C THR A 252 18.66 20.39 17.71
N ALA A 253 19.06 21.66 17.88
CA ALA A 253 18.64 22.50 19.00
C ALA A 253 17.10 22.61 19.19
N ASP A 254 16.31 22.51 18.12
CA ASP A 254 14.84 22.71 18.15
C ASP A 254 14.04 21.55 17.53
N GLY A 255 14.69 20.45 17.15
CA GLY A 255 14.02 19.32 16.53
C GLY A 255 14.97 18.30 15.90
N HIS A 256 14.60 17.80 14.73
CA HIS A 256 15.40 16.84 13.97
C HIS A 256 15.46 17.24 12.50
N ILE A 257 16.61 16.99 11.87
CA ILE A 257 16.77 17.08 10.42
C ILE A 257 17.04 15.69 9.85
N MET A 258 16.44 15.37 8.70
CA MET A 258 16.82 14.17 7.94
C MET A 258 17.91 14.56 6.95
N LEU A 259 19.13 14.08 7.19
CA LEU A 259 20.23 14.27 6.27
C LEU A 259 20.24 13.13 5.25
N ALA A 260 20.31 13.48 3.96
CA ALA A 260 20.27 12.51 2.86
C ALA A 260 21.45 12.76 1.90
N VAL A 261 22.64 12.28 2.27
CA VAL A 261 23.84 12.39 1.44
C VAL A 261 24.06 11.10 0.66
N GLY A 262 23.53 11.06 -0.55
CA GLY A 262 23.60 9.90 -1.44
C GLY A 262 24.91 9.78 -2.22
N PHE A 263 25.61 10.90 -2.43
CA PHE A 263 26.76 10.95 -3.33
C PHE A 263 27.99 11.58 -2.66
N ASP A 264 29.19 11.17 -3.10
CA ASP A 264 30.44 11.63 -2.50
C ASP A 264 30.65 13.15 -2.63
N HIS A 265 30.26 13.75 -3.75
CA HIS A 265 30.32 15.21 -3.91
C HIS A 265 29.35 15.97 -2.98
N GLN A 266 28.22 15.35 -2.61
CA GLN A 266 27.32 15.92 -1.60
C GLN A 266 27.96 15.84 -0.21
N PHE A 267 28.67 14.74 0.08
CA PHE A 267 29.41 14.58 1.34
C PHE A 267 30.51 15.63 1.46
N THR A 268 31.29 15.86 0.39
CA THR A 268 32.29 16.94 0.38
C THR A 268 31.66 18.30 0.69
N ARG A 269 30.53 18.63 0.05
CA ARG A 269 29.81 19.89 0.33
C ARG A 269 29.30 19.98 1.76
N LEU A 270 28.77 18.89 2.31
CA LEU A 270 28.36 18.83 3.71
C LEU A 270 29.53 19.14 4.64
N CYS A 271 30.66 18.46 4.46
CA CYS A 271 31.87 18.65 5.25
C CYS A 271 32.33 20.13 5.22
N HIS A 272 32.26 20.78 4.06
CA HIS A 272 32.53 22.22 3.95
C HIS A 272 31.49 23.08 4.69
N CYS A 273 30.20 22.79 4.56
CA CYS A 273 29.15 23.54 5.26
C CYS A 273 29.24 23.43 6.79
N CYS A 274 29.79 22.32 7.30
CA CYS A 274 29.99 22.11 8.73
C CYS A 274 31.38 22.54 9.22
N ASP A 275 32.17 23.25 8.40
CA ASP A 275 33.55 23.66 8.71
C ASP A 275 34.50 22.50 9.09
N ARG A 276 34.26 21.32 8.50
CA ARG A 276 35.04 20.09 8.68
C ARG A 276 35.50 19.47 7.35
N PRO A 277 36.15 20.24 6.45
CA PRO A 277 36.53 19.76 5.12
C PRO A 277 37.45 18.54 5.13
N GLU A 278 38.24 18.35 6.19
CA GLU A 278 39.17 17.23 6.32
C GLU A 278 38.46 15.87 6.35
N LEU A 279 37.20 15.81 6.81
CA LEU A 279 36.39 14.59 6.80
C LEU A 279 36.15 14.09 5.38
N ALA A 280 36.02 14.99 4.39
CA ALA A 280 35.80 14.60 3.00
C ALA A 280 37.06 13.99 2.36
N SER A 281 38.24 14.39 2.83
CA SER A 281 39.53 13.86 2.37
C SER A 281 40.02 12.63 3.14
N ASP A 282 39.41 12.31 4.28
CA ASP A 282 39.77 11.13 5.06
C ASP A 282 39.50 9.86 4.25
N PRO A 283 40.48 8.97 4.05
CA PRO A 283 40.29 7.71 3.32
C PRO A 283 39.17 6.82 3.86
N ARG A 284 38.83 6.96 5.16
CA ARG A 284 37.70 6.25 5.78
C ARG A 284 36.34 6.75 5.30
N PHE A 285 36.25 8.00 4.83
CA PHE A 285 34.96 8.65 4.53
C PHE A 285 34.84 9.20 3.10
N ALA A 286 35.91 9.17 2.31
CA ALA A 286 35.95 9.74 0.97
C ALA A 286 34.87 9.16 0.03
N ARG A 287 34.55 7.86 0.15
CA ARG A 287 33.54 7.18 -0.67
C ARG A 287 32.44 6.57 0.17
N ASN A 288 31.23 6.48 -0.38
CA ASN A 288 30.09 5.89 0.34
C ASN A 288 30.36 4.48 0.91
N PRO A 289 30.95 3.52 0.19
CA PRO A 289 31.24 2.20 0.76
C PRO A 289 32.17 2.26 1.98
N ASP A 290 33.11 3.22 1.98
CA ASP A 290 34.03 3.43 3.10
C ASP A 290 33.27 4.08 4.28
N ARG A 291 32.41 5.08 4.02
CA ARG A 291 31.50 5.65 5.04
C ARG A 291 30.55 4.62 5.65
N VAL A 292 30.10 3.64 4.87
CA VAL A 292 29.27 2.54 5.36
C VAL A 292 30.07 1.63 6.31
N ARG A 293 31.31 1.28 5.95
CA ARG A 293 32.20 0.47 6.81
C ARG A 293 32.56 1.18 8.11
N HIS A 294 32.80 2.49 8.04
CA HIS A 294 33.18 3.33 9.17
C HIS A 294 32.01 4.16 9.72
N ARG A 295 30.76 3.64 9.60
CA ARG A 295 29.54 4.37 9.97
C ARG A 295 29.61 4.94 11.37
N SER A 296 29.87 4.11 12.38
CA SER A 296 29.85 4.55 13.77
C SER A 296 30.89 5.64 14.03
N GLU A 297 32.09 5.52 13.45
CA GLU A 297 33.13 6.54 13.57
C GLU A 297 32.69 7.87 12.94
N LEU A 298 32.09 7.82 11.74
CA LEU A 298 31.63 9.03 11.06
C LEU A 298 30.47 9.71 11.80
N LEU A 299 29.51 8.94 12.29
CA LEU A 299 28.34 9.50 12.99
C LEU A 299 28.74 10.18 14.30
N THR A 300 29.64 9.59 15.09
CA THR A 300 30.20 10.24 16.29
C THR A 300 30.84 11.60 15.99
N LEU A 301 31.42 11.77 14.79
CA LEU A 301 32.02 13.04 14.36
C LEU A 301 30.98 14.05 13.83
N LEU A 302 29.87 13.57 13.25
CA LEU A 302 28.83 14.42 12.66
C LEU A 302 27.77 14.86 13.65
N GLU A 303 27.36 13.99 14.58
CA GLU A 303 26.27 14.28 15.53
C GLU A 303 26.44 15.59 16.30
N PRO A 304 27.63 15.92 16.86
CA PRO A 304 27.80 17.19 17.58
C PRO A 304 27.74 18.44 16.69
N LEU A 305 27.82 18.30 15.37
CA LEU A 305 27.79 19.43 14.43
C LEU A 305 26.37 19.94 14.18
N PHE A 306 25.35 19.16 14.56
CA PHE A 306 23.95 19.51 14.36
C PHE A 306 23.22 19.85 15.67
N ALA A 307 23.76 19.40 16.81
CA ALA A 307 23.19 19.56 18.15
C ALA A 307 23.13 21.03 18.63
#